data_AF-A0A7W9QEG2-F1
#
_entry.id   AF-A0A7W9QEG2-F1
#
_cell.length_a   1.000
_cell.length_b   1.000
_cell.length_c   1.000
_cell.angle_alpha   90.00
_cell.angle_beta   90.00
_cell.angle_gamma   90.00
#
_symmetry.space_group_name_H-M   'P 1'
#
loop_
_entity.id
_entity.type
_entity.pdbx_description
1 polymer ?
#
loop_
_entity_poly.entity_id
_entity_poly.type
_entity_poly.pdbx_seq_one_letter_code
_entity_poly.pdbx_strand_id
1 'polypeptide(L)'
;MGSWATLGPALLSLAGVALGAGGSLFGQYMVSRASTRQLEVQESAAHRAELKHVILKFLSIAAQVEKVAFRRQPSGETATHPVLDQLVDDLWLAQAEIDLAARSEPLRGATYRYAARLAEAARGETADASALRAPQVQFMDAAYDDLWPGQRRSVGQAPPVP
;
A
#
# COMPACT_ATOMS: atom_id res chain seq x y z
N MET A 1 3.23 56.42 11.15
CA MET A 1 4.47 55.61 10.97
C MET A 1 5.04 55.39 12.37
N GLY A 2 5.24 54.22 12.95
CA GLY A 2 5.28 52.83 12.48
C GLY A 2 6.17 52.11 13.50
N SER A 3 5.59 51.64 14.61
CA SER A 3 6.29 50.88 15.66
C SER A 3 5.43 49.70 16.09
N TRP A 4 5.08 48.85 15.12
CA TRP A 4 4.41 47.57 15.35
C TRP A 4 5.33 46.38 15.01
N ALA A 5 6.57 46.63 14.55
CA ALA A 5 7.48 45.60 14.05
C ALA A 5 8.35 44.91 15.14
N THR A 6 8.30 45.36 16.39
CA THR A 6 9.21 44.87 17.45
C THR A 6 8.55 44.07 18.57
N LEU A 7 7.21 43.99 18.61
CA LEU A 7 6.50 43.18 19.62
C LEU A 7 6.23 41.73 19.18
N GLY A 8 6.39 41.42 17.89
CA GLY A 8 6.26 40.05 17.35
C GLY A 8 7.34 39.07 17.82
N PRO A 9 8.64 39.41 17.81
CA PRO A 9 9.71 38.46 18.15
C PRO A 9 9.78 38.11 19.64
N ALA A 10 9.41 39.05 20.51
CA ALA A 10 9.47 38.87 21.96
C ALA A 10 8.38 37.91 22.47
N LEU A 11 7.17 37.98 21.90
CA LEU A 11 6.08 37.05 22.22
C LEU A 11 6.35 35.62 21.68
N LEU A 12 7.02 35.50 20.53
CA LEU A 12 7.41 34.20 19.97
C LEU A 12 8.49 33.51 20.82
N SER A 13 9.40 34.27 21.44
CA SER A 13 10.46 33.69 22.28
C SER A 13 9.91 33.13 23.60
N LEU A 14 8.86 33.73 24.18
CA LEU A 14 8.25 33.22 25.41
C LEU A 14 7.38 31.98 25.17
N ALA A 15 6.70 31.91 24.01
CA ALA A 15 5.99 30.70 23.57
C ALA A 15 6.95 29.52 23.31
N GLY A 16 8.16 29.80 22.82
CA GLY A 16 9.21 28.79 22.63
C GLY A 16 9.72 28.16 23.92
N VAL A 17 9.83 28.94 25.01
CA VAL A 17 10.34 28.44 26.30
C VAL A 17 9.28 27.65 27.09
N ALA A 18 8.00 27.99 26.97
CA ALA A 18 6.92 27.22 27.60
C ALA A 18 6.76 25.81 26.98
N LEU A 19 6.95 25.68 25.66
CA LEU A 19 7.01 24.39 24.97
C LEU A 19 8.30 23.60 25.28
N GLY A 20 9.40 24.28 25.61
CA GLY A 20 10.66 23.66 26.01
C GLY A 20 10.65 23.03 27.42
N ALA A 21 9.96 23.65 28.38
CA ALA A 21 9.91 23.16 29.76
C ALA A 21 8.78 22.13 30.02
N GLY A 22 7.66 22.22 29.29
CA GLY A 22 6.55 21.26 29.41
C GLY A 22 6.84 19.85 28.88
N GLY A 23 7.84 19.71 28.00
CA GLY A 23 8.25 18.41 27.45
C GLY A 23 8.98 17.49 28.43
N SER A 24 9.57 18.03 29.51
CA SER A 24 10.48 17.27 30.38
C SER A 24 9.75 16.41 31.43
N LEU A 25 8.59 16.85 31.92
CA LEU A 25 7.80 16.11 32.92
C LEU A 25 6.73 15.18 32.29
N PHE A 26 6.23 15.51 31.09
CA PHE A 26 5.29 14.66 30.36
C PHE A 26 5.98 13.48 29.64
N GLY A 27 7.27 13.61 29.32
CA GLY A 27 8.09 12.53 28.76
C GLY A 27 8.48 11.46 29.77
N GLN A 28 8.74 11.82 31.03
CA GLN A 28 9.22 10.85 32.03
C GLN A 28 8.10 10.00 32.66
N TYR A 29 6.88 10.51 32.78
CA TYR A 29 5.77 9.75 33.38
C TYR A 29 5.07 8.79 32.39
N MET A 30 5.06 9.09 31.07
CA MET A 30 4.51 8.17 30.07
C MET A 30 5.43 6.98 29.72
N VAL A 31 6.74 7.12 29.94
CA VAL A 31 7.74 6.15 29.51
C VAL A 31 7.74 4.85 30.32
N SER A 32 7.22 4.82 31.56
CA SER A 32 7.47 3.66 32.42
C SER A 32 6.40 2.56 32.44
N ARG A 33 5.18 2.77 31.90
CA ARG A 33 4.12 1.73 31.88
C ARG A 33 3.29 1.61 30.60
N ALA A 34 3.44 2.53 29.64
CA ALA A 34 2.75 2.47 28.34
C ALA A 34 3.56 1.74 27.24
N SER A 35 4.80 1.35 27.53
CA SER A 35 5.78 0.96 26.51
C SER A 35 5.42 -0.31 25.74
N THR A 36 4.80 -1.33 26.35
CA THR A 36 4.47 -2.58 25.65
C THR A 36 3.28 -2.45 24.70
N ARG A 37 2.16 -1.89 25.16
CA ARG A 37 0.97 -1.67 24.29
C ARG A 37 1.21 -0.60 23.22
N GLN A 38 2.01 0.42 23.49
CA GLN A 38 2.36 1.41 22.46
C GLN A 38 3.36 0.86 21.44
N LEU A 39 4.30 -0.02 21.83
CA LEU A 39 5.13 -0.74 20.86
C LEU A 39 4.27 -1.58 19.92
N GLU A 40 3.36 -2.41 20.45
CA GLU A 40 2.51 -3.28 19.63
C GLU A 40 1.67 -2.47 18.63
N VAL A 41 1.11 -1.33 19.06
CA VAL A 41 0.36 -0.42 18.17
C VAL A 41 1.26 0.20 17.11
N GLN A 42 2.47 0.65 17.47
CA GLN A 42 3.41 1.23 16.51
C GLN A 42 3.99 0.20 15.54
N GLU A 43 4.36 -0.99 16.01
CA GLU A 43 4.82 -2.11 15.18
C GLU A 43 3.72 -2.52 14.19
N SER A 44 2.46 -2.58 14.65
CA SER A 44 1.33 -2.84 13.75
C SER A 44 1.17 -1.74 12.70
N ALA A 45 1.37 -0.47 13.05
CA ALA A 45 1.24 0.66 12.14
C ALA A 45 2.39 0.73 11.13
N ALA A 46 3.62 0.51 11.58
CA ALA A 46 4.81 0.44 10.74
C ALA A 46 4.68 -0.72 9.75
N HIS A 47 4.26 -1.89 10.22
CA HIS A 47 4.02 -3.04 9.36
C HIS A 47 2.92 -2.80 8.32
N ARG A 48 1.79 -2.19 8.72
CA ARG A 48 0.74 -1.80 7.75
C ARG A 48 1.28 -0.82 6.70
N ALA A 49 2.15 0.10 7.08
CA ALA A 49 2.74 1.05 6.14
C ALA A 49 3.69 0.37 5.15
N GLU A 50 4.53 -0.55 5.62
CA GLU A 50 5.41 -1.38 4.81
C GLU A 50 4.60 -2.23 3.83
N LEU A 51 3.62 -2.99 4.32
CA LEU A 51 2.77 -3.83 3.49
C LEU A 51 2.02 -3.01 2.43
N LYS A 52 1.49 -1.84 2.81
CA LYS A 52 0.84 -0.93 1.86
C LYS A 52 1.81 -0.45 0.78
N HIS A 53 3.05 -0.14 1.15
CA HIS A 53 4.06 0.29 0.20
C HIS A 53 4.36 -0.80 -0.84
N VAL A 54 4.57 -2.03 -0.39
CA VAL A 54 4.85 -3.17 -1.28
C VAL A 54 3.64 -3.49 -2.18
N ILE A 55 2.41 -3.46 -1.64
CA ILE A 55 1.17 -3.64 -2.42
C ILE A 55 1.04 -2.57 -3.52
N LEU A 56 1.31 -1.31 -3.19
CA LEU A 56 1.23 -0.21 -4.18
C LEU A 56 2.30 -0.35 -5.28
N LYS A 57 3.50 -0.81 -4.92
CA LYS A 57 4.55 -1.12 -5.89
C LYS A 57 4.12 -2.23 -6.84
N PHE A 58 3.62 -3.34 -6.32
CA PHE A 58 3.09 -4.44 -7.13
C PHE A 58 1.97 -3.98 -8.06
N LEU A 59 0.99 -3.21 -7.57
CA LEU A 59 -0.10 -2.66 -8.38
C LEU A 59 0.40 -1.74 -9.50
N SER A 60 1.43 -0.94 -9.24
CA SER A 60 2.03 -0.07 -10.25
C SER A 60 2.67 -0.88 -11.38
N ILE A 61 3.35 -1.98 -11.07
CA ILE A 61 3.96 -2.86 -12.07
C ILE A 61 2.88 -3.64 -12.83
N ALA A 62 1.90 -4.20 -12.12
CA ALA A 62 0.75 -4.88 -12.71
C ALA A 62 0.02 -4.01 -13.74
N ALA A 63 -0.26 -2.75 -13.40
CA ALA A 63 -0.90 -1.80 -14.32
C ALA A 63 -0.05 -1.51 -15.57
N GLN A 64 1.28 -1.51 -15.44
CA GLN A 64 2.19 -1.34 -16.58
C GLN A 64 2.17 -2.58 -17.49
N VAL A 65 2.21 -3.78 -16.91
CA VAL A 65 2.07 -5.05 -17.65
C VAL A 65 0.76 -5.07 -18.42
N GLU A 66 -0.38 -4.78 -17.77
CA GLU A 66 -1.69 -4.73 -18.43
C GLU A 66 -1.68 -3.73 -19.60
N LYS A 67 -1.19 -2.51 -19.36
CA LYS A 67 -1.15 -1.46 -20.37
C LYS A 67 -0.32 -1.87 -21.59
N VAL A 68 0.83 -2.51 -21.39
CA VAL A 68 1.73 -2.89 -22.49
C VAL A 68 1.21 -4.14 -23.21
N ALA A 69 0.72 -5.14 -22.46
CA ALA A 69 0.18 -6.38 -23.02
C ALA A 69 -1.06 -6.14 -23.89
N PHE A 70 -2.02 -5.31 -23.44
CA PHE A 70 -3.27 -5.09 -24.17
C PHE A 70 -3.22 -3.94 -25.19
N ARG A 71 -2.18 -3.08 -25.16
CA ARG A 71 -1.93 -2.11 -26.24
C ARG A 71 -1.41 -2.78 -27.51
N ARG A 72 -0.94 -4.03 -27.43
CA ARG A 72 -0.33 -4.81 -28.51
C ARG A 72 -1.31 -5.23 -29.62
N GLN A 73 -2.63 -5.12 -29.43
CA GLN A 73 -3.60 -5.79 -30.31
C GLN A 73 -3.97 -5.17 -31.68
N PRO A 74 -3.66 -3.91 -32.09
CA PRO A 74 -4.07 -3.45 -33.41
C PRO A 74 -2.98 -3.44 -34.50
N SER A 75 -1.70 -3.59 -34.19
CA SER A 75 -0.61 -3.47 -35.17
C SER A 75 0.44 -4.54 -34.92
N GLY A 76 0.58 -5.49 -35.84
CA GLY A 76 1.46 -6.67 -35.76
C GLY A 76 2.97 -6.39 -35.70
N GLU A 77 3.41 -5.32 -35.05
CA GLU A 77 4.81 -5.03 -34.78
C GLU A 77 5.30 -5.79 -33.54
N THR A 78 6.25 -6.68 -33.81
CA THR A 78 6.88 -7.57 -32.83
C THR A 78 7.89 -6.86 -31.91
N ALA A 79 8.07 -5.53 -32.05
CA ALA A 79 9.15 -4.75 -31.44
C ALA A 79 9.05 -4.48 -29.91
N THR A 80 8.00 -4.96 -29.22
CA THR A 80 7.74 -4.66 -27.80
C THR A 80 8.18 -5.77 -26.81
N HIS A 81 8.93 -6.78 -27.27
CA HIS A 81 9.33 -7.92 -26.42
C HIS A 81 10.19 -7.55 -25.19
N PRO A 82 11.31 -6.80 -25.30
CA PRO A 82 12.24 -6.65 -24.19
C PRO A 82 11.70 -5.82 -23.02
N VAL A 83 10.84 -4.83 -23.30
CA VAL A 83 10.20 -4.03 -22.24
C VAL A 83 9.18 -4.86 -21.47
N LEU A 84 8.43 -5.71 -22.17
CA LEU A 84 7.42 -6.55 -21.54
C LEU A 84 8.08 -7.68 -20.73
N ASP A 85 9.17 -8.25 -21.23
CA ASP A 85 9.97 -9.25 -20.52
C ASP A 85 10.53 -8.67 -19.21
N GLN A 86 11.10 -7.45 -19.24
CA GLN A 86 11.55 -6.77 -18.02
C GLN A 86 10.41 -6.49 -17.04
N LEU A 87 9.25 -6.07 -17.52
CA LEU A 87 8.08 -5.83 -16.66
C LEU A 87 7.56 -7.13 -16.00
N VAL A 88 7.69 -8.27 -16.68
CA VAL A 88 7.36 -9.58 -16.10
C VAL A 88 8.38 -9.96 -15.02
N ASP A 89 9.67 -9.71 -15.23
CA ASP A 89 10.70 -9.93 -14.20
C ASP A 89 10.45 -9.05 -12.97
N ASP A 90 10.18 -7.75 -13.18
CA ASP A 90 9.85 -6.80 -12.11
C ASP A 90 8.56 -7.21 -11.36
N LEU A 91 7.59 -7.79 -12.08
CA LEU A 91 6.35 -8.30 -11.49
C LEU A 91 6.62 -9.46 -10.54
N TRP A 92 7.46 -10.42 -10.94
CA TRP A 92 7.85 -11.54 -10.08
C TRP A 92 8.66 -11.09 -8.86
N LEU A 93 9.54 -10.09 -9.03
CA LEU A 93 10.26 -9.49 -7.91
C LEU A 93 9.30 -8.82 -6.91
N ALA A 94 8.34 -8.04 -7.40
CA ALA A 94 7.34 -7.39 -6.54
C ALA A 94 6.42 -8.41 -5.85
N GLN A 95 6.11 -9.54 -6.50
CA GLN A 95 5.38 -10.64 -5.87
C GLN A 95 6.18 -11.26 -4.72
N ALA A 96 7.49 -11.50 -4.91
CA ALA A 96 8.35 -12.00 -3.85
C ALA A 96 8.46 -11.03 -2.66
N GLU A 97 8.47 -9.72 -2.91
CA GLU A 97 8.41 -8.72 -1.83
C GLU A 97 7.09 -8.82 -1.03
N ILE A 98 5.97 -9.09 -1.69
CA ILE A 98 4.70 -9.36 -0.99
C ILE A 98 4.80 -10.65 -0.19
N ASP A 99 5.40 -11.72 -0.70
CA ASP A 99 5.57 -12.96 0.06
C ASP A 99 6.38 -12.77 1.34
N LEU A 100 7.37 -11.88 1.31
CA LEU A 100 8.18 -11.52 2.49
C LEU A 100 7.42 -10.63 3.47
N ALA A 101 6.64 -9.67 2.97
CA ALA A 101 5.92 -8.69 3.80
C ALA A 101 4.57 -9.21 4.34
N ALA A 102 3.87 -10.07 3.59
CA ALA A 102 2.53 -10.54 3.92
C ALA A 102 2.57 -11.50 5.12
N ARG A 103 1.62 -11.31 6.05
CA ARG A 103 1.45 -12.22 7.20
C ARG A 103 0.54 -13.41 6.91
N SER A 104 -0.29 -13.30 5.88
CA SER A 104 -1.31 -14.31 5.58
C SER A 104 -1.09 -15.03 4.24
N GLU A 105 -1.37 -16.33 4.27
CA GLU A 105 -1.34 -17.19 3.09
C GLU A 105 -2.34 -16.77 1.99
N PRO A 106 -3.57 -16.28 2.31
CA PRO A 106 -4.50 -15.79 1.30
C PRO A 106 -3.92 -14.65 0.44
N LEU A 107 -3.21 -13.69 1.03
CA LEU A 107 -2.60 -12.60 0.27
C LEU A 107 -1.49 -13.11 -0.65
N ARG A 108 -0.60 -13.98 -0.15
CA ARG A 108 0.46 -14.60 -0.96
C ARG A 108 -0.12 -15.35 -2.16
N GLY A 109 -1.08 -16.24 -1.91
CA GLY A 109 -1.73 -17.02 -2.95
C GLY A 109 -2.52 -16.18 -3.97
N ALA A 110 -3.22 -15.13 -3.52
CA ALA A 110 -3.96 -14.23 -4.43
C ALA A 110 -3.01 -13.39 -5.29
N THR A 111 -1.90 -12.90 -4.70
CA THR A 111 -0.86 -12.16 -5.42
C THR A 111 -0.22 -13.02 -6.49
N TYR A 112 0.19 -14.25 -6.14
CA TYR A 112 0.75 -15.20 -7.10
C TYR A 112 -0.21 -15.47 -8.27
N ARG A 113 -1.49 -15.76 -8.00
CA ARG A 113 -2.49 -16.03 -9.05
C ARG A 113 -2.68 -14.83 -9.98
N TYR A 114 -2.68 -13.61 -9.44
CA TYR A 114 -2.81 -12.41 -10.26
C TYR A 114 -1.54 -12.17 -11.09
N ALA A 115 -0.35 -12.30 -10.50
CA ALA A 115 0.93 -12.18 -11.19
C ALA A 115 1.07 -13.21 -12.33
N ALA A 116 0.69 -14.48 -12.08
CA ALA A 116 0.69 -15.52 -13.10
C ALA A 116 -0.21 -15.15 -14.30
N ARG A 117 -1.41 -14.64 -14.03
CA ARG A 117 -2.35 -14.21 -15.08
C ARG A 117 -1.86 -13.02 -15.88
N LEU A 118 -1.17 -12.08 -15.23
CA LEU A 118 -0.50 -10.97 -15.90
C LEU A 118 0.65 -11.45 -16.79
N ALA A 119 1.43 -12.44 -16.34
CA ALA A 119 2.50 -13.03 -17.14
C ALA A 119 1.96 -13.83 -18.34
N GLU A 120 0.85 -14.55 -18.19
CA GLU A 120 0.13 -15.20 -19.30
C GLU A 120 -0.36 -14.16 -20.32
N ALA A 121 -0.95 -13.04 -19.84
CA ALA A 121 -1.36 -11.94 -20.71
C ALA A 121 -0.18 -11.28 -21.44
N ALA A 122 0.96 -11.12 -20.77
CA ALA A 122 2.19 -10.60 -21.37
C ALA A 122 2.72 -11.49 -22.49
N ARG A 123 2.58 -12.82 -22.35
CA ARG A 123 2.91 -13.80 -23.40
C ARG A 123 1.89 -13.87 -24.54
N GLY A 124 0.79 -13.11 -24.46
CA GLY A 124 -0.29 -13.13 -25.43
C GLY A 124 -1.20 -14.36 -25.31
N GLU A 125 -1.09 -15.12 -24.21
CA GLU A 125 -1.92 -16.30 -23.94
C GLU A 125 -3.35 -15.90 -23.50
N THR A 126 -3.53 -14.64 -23.09
CA THR A 126 -4.82 -14.05 -22.73
C THR A 126 -5.21 -12.96 -23.73
N ALA A 127 -6.33 -13.15 -24.42
CA ALA A 127 -6.82 -12.21 -25.43
C ALA A 127 -7.65 -11.04 -24.86
N ASP A 128 -8.18 -11.14 -23.64
CA ASP A 128 -9.09 -10.16 -23.08
C ASP A 128 -8.66 -9.71 -21.67
N ALA A 129 -8.57 -8.40 -21.47
CA ALA A 129 -8.29 -7.78 -20.18
C ALA A 129 -9.36 -8.11 -19.12
N SER A 130 -10.58 -8.49 -19.53
CA SER A 130 -11.62 -8.93 -18.61
C SER A 130 -11.21 -10.17 -17.79
N ALA A 131 -10.35 -11.03 -18.34
CA ALA A 131 -9.86 -12.23 -17.67
C ALA A 131 -9.01 -11.93 -16.42
N LEU A 132 -8.47 -10.71 -16.30
CA LEU A 132 -7.71 -10.25 -15.14
C LEU A 132 -8.59 -9.73 -13.99
N ARG A 133 -9.86 -9.45 -14.25
CA ARG A 133 -10.75 -8.83 -13.26
C ARG A 133 -10.97 -9.72 -12.04
N ALA A 134 -11.23 -11.01 -12.23
CA ALA A 134 -11.47 -11.90 -11.09
C ALA A 134 -10.22 -12.10 -10.22
N PRO A 135 -9.02 -12.39 -10.78
CA PRO A 135 -7.78 -12.41 -10.01
C PRO A 135 -7.46 -11.08 -9.30
N GLN A 136 -7.68 -9.95 -9.98
CA GLN A 136 -7.46 -8.61 -9.41
C GLN A 136 -8.37 -8.35 -8.19
N VAL A 137 -9.66 -8.68 -8.28
CA VAL A 137 -10.59 -8.53 -7.16
C VAL A 137 -10.17 -9.40 -5.97
N GLN A 138 -9.82 -10.67 -6.21
CA GLN A 138 -9.36 -11.57 -5.16
C GLN A 138 -8.08 -11.04 -4.47
N PHE A 139 -7.15 -10.50 -5.23
CA PHE A 139 -5.95 -9.85 -4.69
C PHE A 139 -6.32 -8.64 -3.81
N MET A 140 -7.18 -7.75 -4.30
CA MET A 140 -7.59 -6.56 -3.55
C MET A 140 -8.34 -6.88 -2.26
N ASP A 141 -9.12 -7.96 -2.26
CA ASP A 141 -9.82 -8.45 -1.08
C ASP A 141 -8.83 -9.01 -0.04
N ALA A 142 -7.91 -9.87 -0.47
CA ALA A 142 -6.89 -10.42 0.42
C ALA A 142 -5.93 -9.32 0.96
N ALA A 143 -5.58 -8.34 0.13
CA ALA A 143 -4.75 -7.20 0.51
C ALA A 143 -5.43 -6.32 1.56
N TYR A 144 -6.75 -6.12 1.42
CA TYR A 144 -7.53 -5.38 2.39
C TYR A 144 -7.59 -6.11 3.75
N ASP A 145 -7.86 -7.40 3.72
CA ASP A 145 -7.96 -8.23 4.92
C ASP A 145 -6.62 -8.30 5.69
N ASP A 146 -5.49 -8.32 4.99
CA ASP A 146 -4.15 -8.34 5.61
C ASP A 146 -3.75 -6.96 6.18
N LEU A 147 -4.14 -5.87 5.52
CA LEU A 147 -3.86 -4.52 5.99
C LEU A 147 -4.77 -4.09 7.16
N TRP A 148 -6.01 -4.58 7.21
CA TRP A 148 -6.98 -4.24 8.27
C TRP A 148 -7.61 -5.51 8.89
N PRO A 149 -6.81 -6.32 9.59
CA PRO A 149 -7.30 -7.56 10.18
C PRO A 149 -8.39 -7.26 11.22
N GLY A 150 -9.55 -7.91 11.07
CA GLY A 150 -10.70 -7.75 11.97
C GLY A 150 -11.67 -6.63 11.60
N GLN A 151 -11.34 -5.77 10.64
CA GLN A 151 -12.26 -4.79 10.10
C GLN A 151 -12.98 -5.41 8.89
N ARG A 152 -13.93 -6.32 9.16
CA ARG A 152 -14.77 -6.85 8.06
C ARG A 152 -15.39 -5.66 7.35
N ARG A 153 -15.23 -5.58 6.02
CA ARG A 153 -16.06 -4.68 5.22
C ARG A 153 -17.50 -4.91 5.67
N SER A 154 -18.22 -3.85 6.01
CA SER A 154 -19.66 -3.90 6.13
C SER A 154 -20.23 -4.26 4.76
N VAL A 155 -20.19 -5.56 4.44
CA VAL A 155 -20.95 -6.14 3.33
C VAL A 155 -22.36 -5.68 3.57
N GLY A 156 -22.85 -4.84 2.67
CA GLY A 156 -24.06 -4.04 2.83
C GLY A 156 -25.12 -4.82 3.59
N GLN A 157 -25.49 -4.26 4.75
CA GLN A 157 -26.64 -4.71 5.51
C GLN A 157 -27.85 -4.63 4.57
N ALA A 158 -28.23 -5.78 4.00
CA ALA A 158 -29.47 -5.90 3.27
C ALA A 158 -30.58 -5.41 4.22
N PRO A 159 -31.43 -4.46 3.80
CA PRO A 159 -32.53 -4.01 4.65
C PRO A 159 -33.41 -5.23 4.97
N PRO A 160 -33.95 -5.32 6.20
CA PRO A 160 -34.88 -6.38 6.54
C PRO A 160 -36.05 -6.32 5.56
N VAL A 161 -36.31 -7.45 4.91
CA VAL A 161 -37.47 -7.62 4.04
C VAL A 161 -38.72 -7.55 4.93
N PRO A 162 -39.75 -6.76 4.56
CA PRO A 162 -40.98 -6.65 5.33
C PRO A 162 -41.77 -7.96 5.39
#